data_AF-A0A7Y5KF67-F1
#
_entry.id   AF-A0A7Y5KF67-F1
#
_cell.length_a   1.000
_cell.length_b   1.000
_cell.length_c   1.000
_cell.angle_alpha   90.00
_cell.angle_beta   90.00
_cell.angle_gamma   90.00
#
_symmetry.space_group_name_H-M   'P 1'
#
loop_
_entity.id
_entity.type
_entity.pdbx_description
1 polymer ?
#
loop_
_entity_poly.entity_id
_entity_poly.type
_entity_poly.pdbx_seq_one_letter_code
_entity_poly.pdbx_strand_id
1 'polypeptide(L)'
;MFDKLIKLSLENRLIVLVAALLLLITGVLVALRLPVDVFPDLTAPTVTVITEAHGMAAEEVETLVTFPIETAVNGATGVRRVRSSSAAGIAIVWVEFDWGTDIFIARQIVNEKLQIAAASLPNGIDRPILAPISSIMGEIMLIGVSLDSVATSNGHSITTMDLRSIADWTIRRRLLSVPGVSQVVPIGGDVKQYQVLVSPEKLTAYDISLNEVLHAAEQSNTNSSGGAYMDAGQEYLIRGIGRVQNLEDIATS
;
A
#
# COMPACT_ATOMS: atom_id res chain seq x y z
N MET A 1 10.86 60.08 14.38
CA MET A 1 11.34 58.90 13.61
C MET A 1 10.49 58.69 12.37
N PHE A 2 9.16 58.62 12.51
CA PHE A 2 8.22 58.58 11.37
C PHE A 2 8.35 59.77 10.42
N ASP A 3 8.54 61.00 10.93
CA ASP A 3 8.74 62.18 10.06
C ASP A 3 9.98 62.07 9.16
N LYS A 4 11.05 61.41 9.65
CA LYS A 4 12.26 61.15 8.84
C LYS A 4 11.98 60.14 7.73
N LEU A 5 11.22 59.08 8.01
CA LEU A 5 10.81 58.09 7.01
C LEU A 5 9.90 58.69 5.94
N ILE A 6 8.91 59.52 6.35
CA ILE A 6 8.01 60.20 5.43
C ILE A 6 8.81 61.17 4.54
N LYS A 7 9.70 61.97 5.13
CA LYS A 7 10.54 62.90 4.38
C LYS A 7 11.45 62.17 3.38
N LEU A 8 12.10 61.08 3.80
CA LEU A 8 12.94 60.24 2.93
C LEU A 8 12.15 59.63 1.76
N SER A 9 10.93 59.16 2.01
CA SER A 9 10.03 58.61 0.99
C SER A 9 9.56 59.66 -0.01
N LEU A 10 9.27 60.89 0.46
CA LEU A 10 8.87 62.01 -0.41
C LEU A 10 10.03 62.53 -1.27
N GLU A 11 11.23 62.63 -0.70
CA GLU A 11 12.46 63.02 -1.43
C GLU A 11 12.84 61.97 -2.49
N ASN A 12 12.63 60.68 -2.21
CA ASN A 12 12.95 59.56 -3.10
C ASN A 12 11.72 58.95 -3.79
N ARG A 13 10.72 59.76 -4.16
CA ARG A 13 9.43 59.31 -4.71
C ARG A 13 9.53 58.27 -5.84
N LEU A 14 10.54 58.38 -6.70
CA LEU A 14 10.73 57.49 -7.84
C LEU A 14 11.17 56.08 -7.38
N ILE A 15 12.09 56.02 -6.41
CA ILE A 15 12.52 54.75 -5.79
C ILE A 15 11.35 54.08 -5.10
N VAL A 16 10.53 54.85 -4.36
CA VAL A 16 9.34 54.33 -3.68
C VAL A 16 8.32 53.77 -4.68
N LEU A 17 8.05 54.47 -5.79
CA LEU A 17 7.15 54.00 -6.83
C LEU A 17 7.65 52.73 -7.52
N VAL A 18 8.96 52.66 -7.84
CA VAL A 18 9.57 51.46 -8.42
C VAL A 18 9.50 50.29 -7.44
N ALA A 19 9.80 50.51 -6.17
CA ALA A 19 9.70 49.48 -5.13
C ALA A 19 8.26 48.98 -4.95
N ALA A 20 7.28 49.89 -4.94
CA ALA A 20 5.87 49.54 -4.86
C ALA A 20 5.41 48.74 -6.09
N LEU A 21 5.85 49.13 -7.29
CA LEU A 21 5.55 48.41 -8.53
C LEU A 21 6.18 47.01 -8.53
N LEU A 22 7.44 46.89 -8.11
CA LEU A 22 8.10 45.59 -7.96
C LEU A 22 7.37 44.72 -6.94
N LEU A 23 6.95 45.28 -5.80
CA LEU A 23 6.19 44.54 -4.79
C LEU A 23 4.84 44.07 -5.34
N LEU A 24 4.13 44.92 -6.09
CA LEU A 24 2.86 44.57 -6.73
C LEU A 24 3.05 43.44 -7.75
N ILE A 25 4.02 43.57 -8.67
CA ILE A 25 4.33 42.54 -9.67
C ILE A 25 4.69 41.22 -8.96
N THR A 26 5.58 41.27 -7.97
CA THR A 26 6.00 40.07 -7.23
C THR A 26 4.83 39.45 -6.48
N GLY A 27 4.01 40.26 -5.82
CA GLY A 27 2.83 39.80 -5.10
C GLY A 27 1.79 39.14 -6.00
N VAL A 28 1.56 39.69 -7.20
CA VAL A 28 0.68 39.08 -8.21
C VAL A 28 1.26 37.76 -8.72
N LEU A 29 2.58 37.71 -9.01
CA LEU A 29 3.23 36.47 -9.44
C LEU A 29 3.16 35.36 -8.38
N VAL A 30 3.31 35.70 -7.11
CA VAL A 30 3.17 34.77 -5.98
C VAL A 30 1.72 34.32 -5.84
N ALA A 31 0.76 35.26 -5.85
CA ALA A 31 -0.66 34.96 -5.71
C ALA A 31 -1.19 34.03 -6.81
N LEU A 32 -0.72 34.20 -8.05
CA LEU A 32 -1.09 33.34 -9.19
C LEU A 32 -0.48 31.93 -9.13
N ARG A 33 0.56 31.71 -8.31
CA ARG A 33 1.25 30.41 -8.17
C ARG A 33 1.02 29.74 -6.83
N LEU A 34 0.32 30.40 -5.92
CA LEU A 34 0.07 29.88 -4.57
C LEU A 34 -0.85 28.66 -4.69
N PRO A 35 -0.46 27.48 -4.16
CA PRO A 35 -1.34 26.32 -4.15
C PRO A 35 -2.60 26.66 -3.35
N VAL A 36 -3.76 26.32 -3.91
CA VAL A 36 -5.06 26.54 -3.29
C VAL A 36 -5.59 25.17 -2.88
N ASP A 37 -6.01 25.07 -1.62
CA ASP A 37 -6.75 23.91 -1.10
C ASP A 37 -8.09 24.38 -0.54
N VAL A 38 -9.09 23.51 -0.59
CA VAL A 38 -10.44 23.79 -0.09
C VAL A 38 -10.45 23.80 1.44
N PHE A 39 -9.60 22.98 2.06
CA PHE A 39 -9.54 22.83 3.50
C PHE A 39 -8.09 22.92 4.01
N PRO A 40 -7.88 23.43 5.23
CA PRO A 40 -6.58 23.29 5.88
C PRO A 40 -6.31 21.82 6.21
N ASP A 41 -5.05 21.46 6.40
CA ASP A 41 -4.70 20.12 6.87
C ASP A 41 -5.20 19.92 8.31
N LEU A 42 -6.17 19.01 8.46
CA LEU A 42 -6.78 18.62 9.73
C LEU A 42 -6.26 17.27 10.24
N THR A 43 -5.20 16.73 9.62
CA THR A 43 -4.69 15.41 9.97
C THR A 43 -3.57 15.48 11.00
N ALA A 44 -3.79 14.81 12.14
CA ALA A 44 -2.70 14.50 13.04
C ALA A 44 -1.78 13.47 12.36
N PRO A 45 -0.44 13.60 12.46
CA PRO A 45 0.48 12.64 11.87
C PRO A 45 0.20 11.24 12.42
N THR A 46 -0.27 10.35 11.56
CA THR A 46 -0.72 9.01 11.95
C THR A 46 -0.04 7.96 11.09
N VAL A 47 0.55 6.97 11.74
CA VAL A 47 1.14 5.81 11.08
C VAL A 47 0.24 4.61 11.30
N THR A 48 -0.26 4.06 10.20
CA THR A 48 -1.09 2.85 10.24
C THR A 48 -0.23 1.63 9.99
N VAL A 49 -0.34 0.65 10.88
CA VAL A 49 0.29 -0.66 10.79
C VAL A 49 -0.78 -1.69 10.49
N ILE A 50 -0.53 -2.55 9.50
CA ILE A 50 -1.43 -3.63 9.10
C ILE A 50 -0.67 -4.94 9.25
N THR A 51 -1.31 -5.94 9.84
CA THR A 51 -0.76 -7.30 9.97
C THR A 51 -1.81 -8.32 9.56
N GLU A 52 -1.46 -9.20 8.63
CA GLU A 52 -2.33 -10.27 8.16
C GLU A 52 -2.10 -11.53 9.01
N ALA A 53 -3.15 -11.99 9.66
CA ALA A 53 -3.13 -13.06 10.66
C ALA A 53 -3.94 -14.29 10.21
N HIS A 54 -4.08 -14.47 8.90
CA HIS A 54 -4.60 -15.65 8.18
C HIS A 54 -5.38 -16.67 9.03
N GLY A 55 -6.71 -16.63 8.96
CA GLY A 55 -7.57 -17.68 9.54
C GLY A 55 -7.73 -17.62 11.07
N MET A 56 -7.03 -16.74 11.79
CA MET A 56 -7.23 -16.54 13.23
C MET A 56 -8.56 -15.85 13.55
N ALA A 57 -9.17 -16.25 14.68
CA ALA A 57 -10.33 -15.55 15.24
C ALA A 57 -9.95 -14.17 15.78
N ALA A 58 -10.91 -13.25 15.90
CA ALA A 58 -10.64 -11.86 16.30
C ALA A 58 -9.96 -11.76 17.68
N GLU A 59 -10.34 -12.62 18.62
CA GLU A 59 -9.78 -12.69 19.98
C GLU A 59 -8.32 -13.20 19.98
N GLU A 60 -8.01 -14.15 19.10
CA GLU A 60 -6.65 -14.66 18.90
C GLU A 60 -5.77 -13.59 18.25
N VAL A 61 -6.29 -12.90 17.23
CA VAL A 61 -5.60 -11.78 16.58
C VAL A 61 -5.30 -10.68 17.60
N GLU A 62 -6.26 -10.34 18.45
CA GLU A 62 -6.06 -9.34 19.50
C GLU A 62 -4.91 -9.74 20.44
N THR A 63 -4.99 -10.95 20.99
CA THR A 63 -4.07 -11.40 22.05
C THR A 63 -2.67 -11.67 21.51
N LEU A 64 -2.56 -12.29 20.34
CA LEU A 64 -1.31 -12.81 19.79
C LEU A 64 -0.60 -11.85 18.83
N VAL A 65 -1.34 -10.93 18.20
CA VAL A 65 -0.80 -10.04 17.16
C VAL A 65 -0.93 -8.57 17.57
N THR A 66 -2.16 -8.11 17.81
CA THR A 66 -2.44 -6.69 18.05
C THR A 66 -1.81 -6.21 19.36
N PHE A 67 -1.98 -6.95 20.46
CA PHE A 67 -1.48 -6.54 21.78
C PHE A 67 0.05 -6.40 21.86
N PRO A 68 0.86 -7.34 21.32
CA PRO A 68 2.31 -7.15 21.22
C PRO A 68 2.72 -5.93 20.38
N ILE A 69 2.04 -5.69 19.25
CA ILE A 69 2.34 -4.55 18.37
C ILE A 69 2.03 -3.24 19.10
N GLU A 70 0.84 -3.13 19.69
CA GLU A 70 0.44 -1.96 20.48
C GLU A 70 1.42 -1.66 21.60
N THR A 71 1.77 -2.68 22.38
CA THR A 71 2.68 -2.53 23.53
C THR A 71 4.05 -2.03 23.08
N ALA A 72 4.53 -2.50 21.93
CA ALA A 72 5.82 -2.06 21.38
C ALA A 72 5.80 -0.60 20.89
N VAL A 73 4.71 -0.14 20.28
CA VAL A 73 4.61 1.23 19.73
C VAL A 73 4.13 2.26 20.76
N ASN A 74 3.39 1.85 21.80
CA ASN A 74 2.88 2.75 22.83
C ASN A 74 3.99 3.44 23.64
N GLY A 75 5.15 2.80 23.77
CA GLY A 75 6.34 3.37 24.42
C GLY A 75 7.26 4.16 23.49
N ALA A 76 6.83 4.48 22.26
CA ALA A 76 7.67 5.19 21.30
C ALA A 76 7.61 6.71 21.49
N THR A 77 8.73 7.39 21.22
CA THR A 77 8.85 8.84 21.41
C THR A 77 7.88 9.61 20.51
N GLY A 78 7.15 10.57 21.09
CA GLY A 78 6.23 11.44 20.35
C GLY A 78 4.88 10.80 20.00
N VAL A 79 4.64 9.55 20.45
CA VAL A 79 3.32 8.91 20.34
C VAL A 79 2.38 9.56 21.34
N ARG A 80 1.28 10.09 20.82
CA ARG A 80 0.21 10.73 21.58
C ARG A 80 -0.89 9.74 21.93
N ARG A 81 -1.23 8.87 20.98
CA ARG A 81 -2.31 7.89 21.13
C ARG A 81 -2.09 6.70 20.22
N VAL A 82 -2.37 5.50 20.73
CA VAL A 82 -2.47 4.27 19.94
C VAL A 82 -3.94 3.84 19.93
N ARG A 83 -4.43 3.45 18.75
CA ARG A 83 -5.74 2.82 18.58
C ARG A 83 -5.55 1.57 17.75
N SER A 84 -6.43 0.60 17.90
CA SER A 84 -6.38 -0.62 17.12
C SER A 84 -7.77 -1.15 16.81
N SER A 85 -7.81 -2.10 15.88
CA SER A 85 -8.96 -2.88 15.53
C SER A 85 -8.49 -4.27 15.12
N SER A 86 -9.00 -5.29 15.80
CA SER A 86 -8.75 -6.70 15.48
C SER A 86 -10.01 -7.29 14.86
N ALA A 87 -9.87 -7.94 13.71
CA ALA A 87 -10.93 -8.69 13.06
C ALA A 87 -10.37 -10.05 12.61
N ALA A 88 -11.26 -10.95 12.16
CA ALA A 88 -10.85 -12.26 11.69
C ALA A 88 -9.76 -12.15 10.60
N GLY A 89 -8.59 -12.73 10.87
CA GLY A 89 -7.44 -12.72 9.97
C GLY A 89 -6.74 -11.37 9.75
N ILE A 90 -7.08 -10.28 10.44
CA ILE A 90 -6.44 -8.98 10.24
C ILE A 90 -6.36 -8.12 11.51
N ALA A 91 -5.20 -7.52 11.75
CA ALA A 91 -4.96 -6.52 12.77
C ALA A 91 -4.60 -5.18 12.15
N ILE A 92 -5.23 -4.10 12.61
CA ILE A 92 -4.90 -2.73 12.21
C ILE A 92 -4.59 -1.91 13.46
N VAL A 93 -3.44 -1.24 13.47
CA VAL A 93 -3.00 -0.37 14.57
C VAL A 93 -2.69 1.02 14.03
N TRP A 94 -3.36 2.03 14.56
CA TRP A 94 -3.12 3.45 14.27
C TRP A 94 -2.28 4.07 15.39
N VAL A 95 -1.08 4.53 15.03
CA VAL A 95 -0.17 5.23 15.94
C VAL A 95 -0.21 6.72 15.60
N GLU A 96 -0.88 7.50 16.45
CA GLU A 96 -1.00 8.95 16.31
C GLU A 96 0.11 9.66 17.09
N PHE A 97 0.79 10.59 16.42
CA PHE A 97 1.85 11.41 16.98
C PHE A 97 1.33 12.81 17.35
N ASP A 98 2.16 13.56 18.08
CA ASP A 98 1.90 14.97 18.37
C ASP A 98 1.87 15.83 17.09
N TRP A 99 1.08 16.90 17.14
CA TRP A 99 0.94 17.86 16.03
C TRP A 99 2.30 18.46 15.64
N GLY A 100 2.53 18.62 14.33
CA GLY A 100 3.78 19.15 13.79
C GLY A 100 4.93 18.13 13.73
N THR A 101 4.72 16.89 14.18
CA THR A 101 5.67 15.80 13.97
C THR A 101 5.79 15.49 12.47
N ASP A 102 7.02 15.41 11.97
CA ASP A 102 7.27 14.97 10.59
C ASP A 102 6.83 13.50 10.42
N ILE A 103 5.96 13.24 9.44
CA ILE A 103 5.41 11.91 9.18
C ILE A 103 6.48 10.87 8.82
N PHE A 104 7.57 11.26 8.19
CA PHE A 104 8.66 10.33 7.85
C PHE A 104 9.45 9.92 9.10
N ILE A 105 9.67 10.86 10.03
CA ILE A 105 10.28 10.55 11.34
C ILE A 105 9.35 9.63 12.14
N ALA A 106 8.05 9.94 12.18
CA ALA A 106 7.05 9.09 12.84
C ALA A 106 7.06 7.66 12.28
N ARG A 107 7.10 7.51 10.94
CA ARG A 107 7.19 6.19 10.28
C ARG A 107 8.48 5.46 10.63
N GLN A 108 9.60 6.16 10.68
CA GLN A 108 10.88 5.56 11.06
C GLN A 108 10.82 5.00 12.48
N ILE A 109 10.34 5.80 13.45
CA ILE A 109 10.18 5.40 14.85
C ILE A 109 9.30 4.15 14.96
N VAL A 110 8.15 4.14 14.27
CA VAL A 110 7.25 2.98 14.28
C VAL A 110 7.93 1.77 13.67
N ASN A 111 8.62 1.93 12.53
CA ASN A 111 9.32 0.82 11.86
C ASN A 111 10.40 0.19 12.77
N GLU A 112 11.15 1.00 13.52
CA GLU A 112 12.14 0.51 14.49
C GLU A 112 11.48 -0.31 15.61
N LYS A 113 10.31 0.12 16.10
CA LYS A 113 9.55 -0.66 17.10
C LYS A 113 8.95 -1.94 16.54
N LEU A 114 8.44 -1.90 15.30
CA LEU A 114 7.86 -3.07 14.64
C LEU A 114 8.89 -4.16 14.39
N GLN A 115 10.15 -3.83 14.12
CA GLN A 115 11.21 -4.82 13.96
C GLN A 115 11.43 -5.65 15.25
N ILE A 116 11.30 -5.00 16.41
CA ILE A 116 11.40 -5.67 17.72
C ILE A 116 10.14 -6.49 17.98
N ALA A 117 8.96 -5.92 17.71
CA ALA A 117 7.67 -6.59 17.90
C ALA A 117 7.50 -7.84 17.01
N ALA A 118 8.03 -7.80 15.79
CA ALA A 118 7.95 -8.91 14.83
C ALA A 118 8.60 -10.20 15.37
N ALA A 119 9.59 -10.10 16.27
CA ALA A 119 10.20 -11.27 16.91
C ALA A 119 9.29 -11.95 17.96
N SER A 120 8.25 -11.25 18.43
CA SER A 120 7.29 -11.76 19.42
C SER A 120 6.01 -12.33 18.79
N LEU A 121 5.84 -12.19 17.47
CA LEU A 121 4.67 -12.72 16.76
C LEU A 121 4.77 -14.24 16.57
N PRO A 122 3.64 -14.96 16.56
CA PRO A 122 3.61 -16.40 16.27
C PRO A 122 4.24 -16.75 14.92
N ASN A 123 4.79 -17.96 14.82
CA ASN A 123 5.28 -18.49 13.55
C ASN A 123 4.13 -18.58 12.53
N GLY A 124 4.39 -18.16 11.29
CA GLY A 124 3.41 -18.20 10.20
C GLY A 124 2.56 -16.93 10.05
N ILE A 125 2.76 -15.92 10.91
CA ILE A 125 2.16 -14.60 10.74
C ILE A 125 3.07 -13.71 9.91
N ASP A 126 2.46 -12.98 8.96
CA ASP A 126 3.20 -12.04 8.15
C ASP A 126 3.75 -10.89 8.98
N ARG A 127 4.87 -10.35 8.54
CA ARG A 127 5.49 -9.23 9.24
C ARG A 127 4.55 -8.02 9.17
N PRO A 128 4.39 -7.26 10.27
CA PRO A 128 3.62 -6.03 10.26
C PRO A 128 4.17 -5.07 9.20
N ILE A 129 3.28 -4.54 8.37
CA ILE A 129 3.63 -3.58 7.31
C ILE A 129 3.05 -2.21 7.61
N LEU A 130 3.79 -1.16 7.23
CA LEU A 130 3.29 0.21 7.30
C LEU A 130 2.40 0.48 6.09
N ALA A 131 1.15 0.85 6.33
CA ALA A 131 0.26 1.32 5.26
C ALA A 131 0.83 2.58 4.60
N PRO A 132 0.42 2.91 3.37
CA PRO A 132 0.80 4.17 2.72
C PRO A 132 0.42 5.38 3.57
N ILE A 133 1.13 6.49 3.36
CA ILE A 133 0.77 7.76 3.99
C ILE A 133 -0.57 8.19 3.42
N SER A 134 -1.57 8.30 4.29
CA SER A 134 -2.91 8.73 3.94
C SER A 134 -3.36 9.86 4.86
N SER A 135 -4.33 10.62 4.36
CA SER A 135 -5.01 11.68 5.09
C SER A 135 -6.50 11.35 5.14
N ILE A 136 -7.20 11.81 6.18
CA ILE A 136 -8.67 11.74 6.25
C ILE A 136 -9.30 12.45 5.03
N MET A 137 -8.60 13.44 4.46
CA MET A 137 -9.00 14.18 3.26
C MET A 137 -8.34 13.65 1.99
N GLY A 138 -7.62 12.52 2.08
CA GLY A 138 -6.83 11.94 0.99
C GLY A 138 -7.64 11.15 -0.04
N GLU A 139 -8.95 11.00 0.16
CA GLU A 139 -9.84 10.39 -0.83
C GLU A 139 -10.26 11.43 -1.87
N ILE A 140 -9.41 11.62 -2.88
CA ILE A 140 -9.55 12.69 -3.88
C ILE A 140 -10.50 12.29 -5.01
N MET A 141 -10.46 11.02 -5.46
CA MET A 141 -11.19 10.56 -6.63
C MET A 141 -11.72 9.15 -6.44
N LEU A 142 -13.03 8.99 -6.62
CA LEU A 142 -13.68 7.68 -6.72
C LEU A 142 -13.98 7.39 -8.18
N ILE A 143 -13.54 6.24 -8.66
CA ILE A 143 -13.71 5.81 -10.06
C ILE A 143 -14.55 4.54 -10.07
N GLY A 144 -15.71 4.60 -10.73
CA GLY A 144 -16.51 3.42 -11.04
C GLY A 144 -16.07 2.80 -12.36
N VAL A 145 -15.79 1.49 -12.34
CA VAL A 145 -15.54 0.72 -13.57
C VAL A 145 -16.77 -0.14 -13.83
N SER A 146 -17.53 0.19 -14.87
CA SER A 146 -18.77 -0.51 -15.25
C SER A 146 -18.70 -1.05 -16.68
N LEU A 147 -19.58 -2.01 -16.97
CA LEU A 147 -19.83 -2.53 -18.32
C LEU A 147 -21.20 -2.02 -18.78
N ASP A 148 -21.24 -1.26 -19.86
CA ASP A 148 -22.49 -0.74 -20.44
C ASP A 148 -23.29 -1.79 -21.21
N SER A 149 -22.62 -2.82 -21.69
CA SER A 149 -23.25 -3.94 -22.39
C SER A 149 -22.46 -5.21 -22.11
N VAL A 150 -23.06 -6.38 -22.38
CA VAL A 150 -22.36 -7.67 -22.44
C VAL A 150 -21.34 -7.60 -23.59
N ALA A 151 -20.28 -6.83 -23.37
CA ALA A 151 -19.23 -6.60 -24.33
C ALA A 151 -18.50 -7.93 -24.47
N THR A 152 -18.76 -8.59 -25.59
CA THR A 152 -18.11 -9.85 -25.91
C THR A 152 -16.79 -9.49 -26.57
N SER A 153 -15.67 -9.67 -25.88
CA SER A 153 -14.36 -9.59 -26.50
C SER A 153 -13.96 -11.00 -26.89
N ASN A 154 -13.64 -11.25 -28.17
CA ASN A 154 -13.14 -12.54 -28.65
C ASN A 154 -14.03 -13.75 -28.29
N GLY A 155 -15.35 -13.59 -28.32
CA GLY A 155 -16.31 -14.67 -28.01
C GLY A 155 -16.49 -14.98 -26.52
N HIS A 156 -15.85 -14.22 -25.61
CA HIS A 156 -15.99 -14.39 -24.15
C HIS A 156 -16.75 -13.20 -23.55
N SER A 157 -17.75 -13.49 -22.70
CA SER A 157 -18.46 -12.48 -21.91
C SER A 157 -17.55 -11.94 -20.83
N ILE A 158 -17.30 -10.62 -20.83
CA ILE A 158 -16.50 -9.97 -19.79
C ILE A 158 -17.23 -10.09 -18.46
N THR A 159 -16.56 -10.67 -17.47
CA THR A 159 -17.10 -10.88 -16.12
C THR A 159 -16.61 -9.79 -15.15
N THR A 160 -17.24 -9.66 -13.99
CA THR A 160 -16.77 -8.85 -12.85
C THR A 160 -15.30 -9.14 -12.48
N MET A 161 -14.86 -10.39 -12.65
CA MET A 161 -13.47 -10.82 -12.45
C MET A 161 -12.48 -10.20 -13.45
N ASP A 162 -12.89 -10.04 -14.71
CA ASP A 162 -12.05 -9.41 -15.74
C ASP A 162 -11.93 -7.91 -15.48
N LEU A 163 -13.02 -7.25 -15.08
CA LEU A 163 -13.00 -5.86 -14.64
C LEU A 163 -12.08 -5.66 -13.45
N ARG A 164 -12.16 -6.56 -12.45
CA ARG A 164 -11.25 -6.53 -11.30
C ARG A 164 -9.80 -6.67 -11.72
N SER A 165 -9.52 -7.59 -12.64
CA SER A 165 -8.19 -7.80 -13.19
C SER A 165 -7.67 -6.56 -13.94
N ILE A 166 -8.51 -5.89 -14.74
CA ILE A 166 -8.14 -4.63 -15.41
C ILE A 166 -7.92 -3.51 -14.39
N ALA A 167 -8.75 -3.44 -13.35
CA ALA A 167 -8.60 -2.45 -12.29
C ALA A 167 -7.27 -2.61 -11.55
N ASP A 168 -6.92 -3.83 -11.12
CA ASP A 168 -5.68 -4.14 -10.40
C ASP A 168 -4.43 -3.99 -11.27
N TRP A 169 -4.47 -4.54 -12.49
CA TRP A 169 -3.27 -4.68 -13.32
C TRP A 169 -3.10 -3.55 -14.35
N THR A 170 -4.10 -2.73 -14.64
CA THR A 170 -3.97 -1.64 -15.62
C THR A 170 -4.26 -0.29 -14.99
N ILE A 171 -5.45 -0.10 -14.44
CA ILE A 171 -5.91 1.22 -13.95
C ILE A 171 -5.10 1.63 -12.72
N ARG A 172 -5.02 0.76 -11.71
CA ARG A 172 -4.30 1.02 -10.46
C ARG A 172 -2.85 1.40 -10.71
N ARG A 173 -2.15 0.64 -11.57
CA ARG A 173 -0.73 0.90 -11.89
C ARG A 173 -0.52 2.25 -12.59
N ARG A 174 -1.42 2.64 -13.49
CA ARG A 174 -1.35 3.95 -14.17
C ARG A 174 -1.63 5.10 -13.20
N LEU A 175 -2.63 4.97 -12.34
CA LEU A 175 -2.95 6.01 -11.35
C LEU A 175 -1.84 6.17 -10.30
N LEU A 176 -1.24 5.09 -9.83
CA LEU A 176 -0.09 5.14 -8.91
C LEU A 176 1.16 5.78 -9.53
N SER A 177 1.25 5.87 -10.86
CA SER A 177 2.38 6.54 -11.52
C SER A 177 2.27 8.07 -11.51
N VAL A 178 1.10 8.61 -11.16
CA VAL A 178 0.87 10.06 -11.10
C VAL A 178 1.54 10.64 -9.85
N PRO A 179 2.41 11.66 -9.98
CA PRO A 179 3.04 12.31 -8.83
C PRO A 179 2.00 12.84 -7.82
N GLY A 180 2.22 12.56 -6.54
CA GLY A 180 1.31 12.96 -5.46
C GLY A 180 0.26 11.90 -5.08
N VAL A 181 0.09 10.84 -5.88
CA VAL A 181 -0.79 9.73 -5.52
C VAL A 181 -0.04 8.74 -4.62
N SER A 182 -0.46 8.63 -3.35
CA SER A 182 0.15 7.69 -2.40
C SER A 182 -0.44 6.28 -2.49
N GLN A 183 -1.73 6.16 -2.80
CA GLN A 183 -2.44 4.89 -2.79
C GLN A 183 -3.63 4.89 -3.75
N VAL A 184 -3.92 3.73 -4.33
CA VAL A 184 -5.11 3.46 -5.12
C VAL A 184 -5.67 2.12 -4.65
N VAL A 185 -6.89 2.14 -4.13
CA VAL A 185 -7.57 0.97 -3.55
C VAL A 185 -8.71 0.54 -4.47
N PRO A 186 -8.57 -0.56 -5.22
CA PRO A 186 -9.69 -1.14 -5.94
C PRO A 186 -10.65 -1.83 -4.97
N ILE A 187 -11.93 -1.46 -5.05
CA ILE A 187 -13.01 -1.93 -4.17
C ILE A 187 -14.02 -2.73 -5.01
N GLY A 188 -14.48 -3.87 -4.49
CA GLY A 188 -15.43 -4.76 -5.17
C GLY A 188 -14.81 -5.59 -6.31
N GLY A 189 -15.67 -6.32 -7.03
CA GLY A 189 -15.27 -7.28 -8.07
C GLY A 189 -14.68 -8.58 -7.52
N ASP A 190 -14.58 -9.59 -8.37
CA ASP A 190 -14.08 -10.91 -7.98
C ASP A 190 -12.58 -11.03 -8.28
N VAL A 191 -11.78 -11.44 -7.30
CA VAL A 191 -10.35 -11.70 -7.52
C VAL A 191 -10.19 -13.06 -8.17
N LYS A 192 -9.46 -13.11 -9.29
CA LYS A 192 -9.15 -14.38 -9.96
C LYS A 192 -8.26 -15.24 -9.07
N GLN A 193 -8.76 -16.41 -8.71
CA GLN A 193 -8.05 -17.41 -7.91
C GLN A 193 -8.25 -18.81 -8.49
N TYR A 194 -7.21 -19.64 -8.40
CA TYR A 194 -7.28 -21.05 -8.76
C TYR A 194 -7.51 -21.85 -7.48
N GLN A 195 -8.64 -22.56 -7.42
CA GLN A 195 -9.01 -23.35 -6.24
C GLN A 195 -8.90 -24.84 -6.55
N VAL A 196 -8.11 -25.56 -5.76
CA VAL A 196 -8.03 -27.02 -5.81
C VAL A 196 -9.02 -27.58 -4.80
N LEU A 197 -10.20 -27.99 -5.28
CA LEU A 197 -11.24 -28.57 -4.44
C LEU A 197 -11.00 -30.08 -4.25
N VAL A 198 -10.51 -30.45 -3.07
CA VAL A 198 -10.16 -31.83 -2.74
C VAL A 198 -11.37 -32.59 -2.20
N SER A 199 -11.58 -33.82 -2.69
CA SER A 199 -12.66 -34.70 -2.22
C SER A 199 -12.14 -35.65 -1.13
N PRO A 200 -12.73 -35.66 0.08
CA PRO A 200 -12.32 -36.56 1.17
C PRO A 200 -12.44 -38.06 0.83
N GLU A 201 -13.44 -38.42 0.03
CA GLU A 201 -13.67 -39.81 -0.41
C GLU A 201 -12.53 -40.30 -1.30
N LYS A 202 -12.05 -39.45 -2.22
CA LYS A 202 -10.93 -39.77 -3.11
C LYS A 202 -9.61 -39.85 -2.35
N LEU A 203 -9.36 -38.95 -1.40
CA LEU A 203 -8.17 -39.01 -0.54
C LEU A 203 -8.06 -40.37 0.17
N THR A 204 -9.18 -40.84 0.71
CA THR A 204 -9.24 -42.15 1.38
C THR A 204 -9.04 -43.30 0.39
N ALA A 205 -9.65 -43.24 -0.80
CA ALA A 205 -9.53 -44.28 -1.81
C ALA A 205 -8.11 -44.45 -2.37
N TYR A 206 -7.35 -43.37 -2.44
CA TYR A 206 -5.96 -43.36 -2.93
C TYR A 206 -4.91 -43.43 -1.80
N ASP A 207 -5.34 -43.49 -0.53
CA ASP A 207 -4.46 -43.46 0.65
C ASP A 207 -3.52 -42.25 0.67
N ILE A 208 -4.05 -41.07 0.30
CA ILE A 208 -3.32 -39.80 0.27
C ILE A 208 -3.89 -38.87 1.33
N SER A 209 -3.01 -38.25 2.12
CA SER A 209 -3.37 -37.25 3.11
C SER A 209 -3.55 -35.86 2.50
N LEU A 210 -4.35 -35.00 3.14
CA LEU A 210 -4.49 -33.61 2.71
C LEU A 210 -3.16 -32.84 2.74
N ASN A 211 -2.30 -33.14 3.72
CA ASN A 211 -0.98 -32.52 3.85
C ASN A 211 -0.07 -32.86 2.66
N GLU A 212 -0.15 -34.08 2.14
CA GLU A 212 0.61 -34.47 0.94
C GLU A 212 0.13 -33.72 -0.30
N VAL A 213 -1.19 -33.52 -0.45
CA VAL A 213 -1.73 -32.70 -1.55
C VAL A 213 -1.28 -31.24 -1.43
N LEU A 214 -1.31 -30.66 -0.24
CA LEU A 214 -0.81 -29.30 0.01
C LEU A 214 0.68 -29.19 -0.34
N HIS A 215 1.49 -30.14 0.14
CA HIS A 215 2.92 -30.13 -0.11
C HIS A 215 3.27 -30.32 -1.60
N ALA A 216 2.54 -31.19 -2.30
CA ALA A 216 2.70 -31.38 -3.74
C ALA A 216 2.34 -30.10 -4.51
N ALA A 217 1.23 -29.43 -4.15
CA ALA A 217 0.82 -28.18 -4.78
C ALA A 217 1.80 -27.01 -4.52
N GLU A 218 2.41 -26.96 -3.33
CA GLU A 218 3.44 -25.96 -3.02
C GLU A 218 4.72 -26.19 -3.84
N GLN A 219 5.15 -27.44 -3.98
CA GLN A 219 6.37 -27.79 -4.71
C GLN A 219 6.21 -27.64 -6.23
N SER A 220 5.01 -27.88 -6.75
CA SER A 220 4.78 -27.87 -8.20
C SER A 220 4.85 -26.48 -8.83
N ASN A 221 4.67 -25.40 -8.07
CA ASN A 221 4.64 -24.04 -8.60
C ASN A 221 5.98 -23.28 -8.45
N THR A 222 7.10 -23.97 -8.60
CA THR A 222 8.44 -23.37 -8.42
C THR A 222 9.29 -23.45 -9.69
N ASN A 223 10.06 -22.39 -9.97
CA ASN A 223 11.08 -22.43 -11.02
C ASN A 223 12.43 -22.79 -10.40
N SER A 224 13.19 -23.65 -11.06
CA SER A 224 14.53 -24.04 -10.63
C SER A 224 15.61 -23.40 -11.51
N SER A 225 16.75 -23.07 -10.91
CA SER A 225 17.94 -22.61 -11.65
C SER A 225 18.91 -23.77 -11.79
N GLY A 226 19.36 -24.05 -13.02
CA GLY A 226 20.35 -25.08 -13.33
C GLY A 226 21.78 -24.54 -13.43
N GLY A 227 22.00 -23.27 -13.07
CA GLY A 227 23.30 -22.61 -13.20
C GLY A 227 23.59 -22.21 -14.64
N ALA A 228 24.88 -22.14 -14.99
CA ALA A 228 25.34 -21.76 -16.30
C ALA A 228 26.27 -22.82 -16.88
N TYR A 229 26.09 -23.11 -18.16
CA TYR A 229 26.93 -23.99 -18.94
C TYR A 229 27.75 -23.16 -19.92
N MET A 230 29.07 -23.27 -19.83
CA MET A 230 29.98 -22.54 -20.72
C MET A 230 30.37 -23.44 -21.90
N ASP A 231 30.10 -22.98 -23.11
CA ASP A 231 30.50 -23.65 -24.35
C ASP A 231 31.00 -22.65 -25.38
N ALA A 232 32.14 -22.96 -26.01
CA ALA A 232 32.80 -22.13 -27.01
C ALA A 232 32.97 -20.64 -26.62
N GLY A 233 33.17 -20.34 -25.33
CA GLY A 233 33.30 -18.96 -24.82
C GLY A 233 31.97 -18.21 -24.67
N GLN A 234 30.83 -18.88 -24.84
CA GLN A 234 29.50 -18.39 -24.54
C GLN A 234 28.94 -19.05 -23.28
N GLU A 235 28.20 -18.28 -22.48
CA GLU A 235 27.56 -18.75 -21.26
C GLU A 235 26.05 -18.97 -21.51
N TYR A 236 25.60 -20.22 -21.37
CA TYR A 236 24.21 -20.61 -21.49
C TYR A 236 23.59 -20.79 -20.11
N LEU A 237 22.58 -19.98 -19.80
CA LEU A 237 21.84 -20.09 -18.55
C LEU A 237 20.83 -21.23 -18.62
N ILE A 238 20.93 -22.18 -17.70
CA ILE A 238 20.01 -23.31 -17.59
C ILE A 238 18.93 -22.95 -16.57
N ARG A 239 17.65 -23.08 -16.95
CA ARG A 239 16.51 -22.81 -16.07
C ARG A 239 15.43 -23.89 -16.25
N GLY A 240 14.96 -24.45 -15.14
CA GLY A 240 13.76 -25.27 -15.10
C GLY A 240 12.51 -24.40 -14.94
N ILE A 241 11.55 -24.59 -15.82
CA ILE A 241 10.26 -23.88 -15.80
C ILE A 241 9.24 -24.83 -15.19
N GLY A 242 8.88 -24.61 -13.93
CA GLY A 242 7.84 -25.36 -13.22
C GLY A 242 6.63 -24.51 -12.85
N ARG A 243 6.70 -23.18 -13.00
CA ARG A 243 5.58 -22.29 -12.65
C ARG A 243 4.33 -22.59 -13.48
N VAL A 244 3.24 -22.89 -12.78
CA VAL A 244 1.90 -23.08 -13.31
C VAL A 244 1.42 -21.80 -14.02
N GLN A 245 0.90 -21.93 -15.24
CA GLN A 245 0.32 -20.83 -16.00
C GLN A 245 -1.17 -21.01 -16.24
N ASN A 246 -1.58 -22.27 -16.47
CA ASN A 246 -2.94 -22.61 -16.85
C ASN A 246 -3.54 -23.65 -15.89
N LEU A 247 -4.86 -23.85 -15.99
CA LEU A 247 -5.57 -24.83 -15.19
C LEU A 247 -5.09 -26.27 -15.47
N GLU A 248 -4.68 -26.54 -16.71
CA GLU A 248 -4.14 -27.85 -17.13
C GLU A 248 -2.83 -28.19 -16.41
N ASP A 249 -1.99 -27.19 -16.16
CA ASP A 249 -0.74 -27.39 -15.42
C ASP A 249 -1.03 -27.82 -13.98
N ILE A 250 -2.06 -27.27 -13.34
CA ILE A 250 -2.48 -27.67 -11.98
C ILE A 250 -3.06 -29.09 -11.97
N ALA A 251 -3.75 -29.49 -13.04
CA ALA A 251 -4.35 -30.81 -13.13
C ALA A 251 -3.32 -31.93 -13.35
N THR A 252 -2.15 -31.59 -13.88
CA THR A 252 -1.09 -32.54 -14.24
C THR A 252 0.12 -32.49 -13.31
N SER A 253 0.20 -31.47 -12.46
CA SER A 253 1.25 -31.25 -11.47
C SER A 253 1.18 -32.18 -10.26
#